data_AF-W2T377-F1
#
_entry.id   AF-W2T377-F1
#
_cell.length_a   1.000
_cell.length_b   1.000
_cell.length_c   1.000
_cell.angle_alpha   90.00
_cell.angle_beta   90.00
_cell.angle_gamma   90.00
#
_symmetry.space_group_name_H-M   'P 1'
#
loop_
_entity.id
_entity.type
_entity.pdbx_description
1 polymer ?
#
loop_
_entity_poly.entity_id
_entity_poly.type
_entity_poly.pdbx_seq_one_letter_code
_entity_poly.pdbx_strand_id
1 'polypeptide(L)'
;MMSRKADPDRILDASNRFYTLIPHNFGMNSPPLLNTEELIKEKCGMLDSLLEIQVAYEVIKDEHSNTDTERDPVDIHYERLKCKMETVSPKSSEFNTIKTYLANTHGKTHNWYNLELVDLIRVEREGEKKKFKAHVGNRRLLWHGSRTTNFGGILSQGLRIAPPEAPVTGYMFGKGVYFADMVSKSANYCWAGVGDDALMLLCDVALGKIKPEANATMHSLNTIKGYDSVQGIGQTEPNPNKLVKTLDGSTIHMGNPVDTNKNCSLLYNEFIVYDVDQIMMRYLLRVRFNEIR
;
A
#
# COMPACT_ATOMS: atom_id res chain seq x y z
N MET A 1 -26.05 17.96 -3.82
CA MET A 1 -27.01 16.87 -4.16
C MET A 1 -27.51 16.28 -2.86
N MET A 2 -28.83 16.23 -2.65
CA MET A 2 -29.43 15.67 -1.44
C MET A 2 -28.99 14.20 -1.29
N SER A 3 -28.35 13.88 -0.16
CA SER A 3 -28.06 12.50 0.28
C SER A 3 -29.40 11.75 0.37
N ARG A 4 -29.67 10.88 -0.60
CA ARG A 4 -30.73 9.87 -0.45
C ARG A 4 -30.27 8.93 0.66
N LYS A 5 -30.88 9.02 1.85
CA LYS A 5 -30.72 7.99 2.87
C LYS A 5 -31.05 6.64 2.23
N ALA A 6 -30.08 5.74 2.23
CA ALA A 6 -30.27 4.40 1.73
C ALA A 6 -31.36 3.69 2.54
N ASP A 7 -32.20 2.94 1.85
CA ASP A 7 -33.33 2.20 2.42
C ASP A 7 -32.81 1.17 3.45
N PRO A 8 -33.20 1.26 4.73
CA PRO A 8 -32.74 0.36 5.78
C PRO A 8 -32.94 -1.12 5.47
N ASP A 9 -34.06 -1.47 4.84
CA ASP A 9 -34.38 -2.87 4.51
C ASP A 9 -33.45 -3.41 3.44
N ARG A 10 -33.04 -2.55 2.48
CA ARG A 10 -32.05 -2.92 1.46
C ARG A 10 -30.65 -3.08 2.05
N ILE A 11 -30.29 -2.28 3.05
CA ILE A 11 -29.00 -2.44 3.75
C ILE A 11 -28.99 -3.74 4.55
N LEU A 12 -30.09 -4.08 5.22
CA LEU A 12 -30.24 -5.33 5.96
C LEU A 12 -30.13 -6.54 5.03
N ASP A 13 -30.88 -6.55 3.92
CA ASP A 13 -30.82 -7.61 2.90
C ASP A 13 -29.39 -7.78 2.35
N ALA A 14 -28.75 -6.69 1.95
CA ALA A 14 -27.39 -6.73 1.42
C ALA A 14 -26.37 -7.23 2.46
N SER A 15 -26.49 -6.80 3.72
CA SER A 15 -25.64 -7.27 4.83
C SER A 15 -25.81 -8.78 5.05
N ASN A 16 -27.05 -9.27 5.11
CA ASN A 16 -27.34 -10.69 5.28
C ASN A 16 -26.79 -11.53 4.12
N ARG A 17 -26.94 -11.06 2.87
CA ARG A 17 -26.38 -11.72 1.69
C ARG A 17 -24.86 -11.80 1.77
N PHE A 18 -24.19 -10.73 2.18
CA PHE A 18 -22.74 -10.73 2.36
C PHE A 18 -22.28 -11.77 3.39
N TYR A 19 -22.87 -11.79 4.58
CA TYR A 19 -22.48 -12.74 5.63
C TYR A 19 -22.88 -14.20 5.34
N THR A 20 -23.84 -14.41 4.44
CA THR A 20 -24.18 -15.75 3.94
C THR A 20 -23.14 -16.24 2.93
N LEU A 21 -22.65 -15.36 2.04
CA LEU A 21 -21.65 -15.71 1.03
C LEU A 21 -20.25 -15.85 1.64
N ILE A 22 -19.92 -15.01 2.61
CA ILE A 22 -18.62 -14.98 3.27
C ILE A 22 -18.84 -15.31 4.74
N PRO A 23 -18.57 -16.57 5.18
CA PRO A 23 -18.79 -16.98 6.56
C PRO A 23 -18.01 -16.10 7.55
N HIS A 24 -18.70 -15.65 8.60
CA HIS A 24 -18.12 -14.89 9.70
C HIS A 24 -18.52 -15.54 11.03
N ASN A 25 -17.66 -15.41 12.03
CA ASN A 25 -17.96 -15.83 13.40
C ASN A 25 -18.23 -14.60 14.27
N PHE A 26 -19.49 -14.43 14.68
CA PHE A 26 -19.93 -13.36 15.59
C PHE A 26 -20.16 -13.86 17.03
N GLY A 27 -19.88 -15.14 17.31
CA GLY A 27 -20.24 -15.77 18.58
C GLY A 27 -21.75 -15.72 18.81
N MET A 28 -22.15 -15.20 19.98
CA MET A 28 -23.57 -15.05 20.35
C MET A 28 -24.17 -13.70 19.90
N ASN A 29 -23.37 -12.82 19.29
CA ASN A 29 -23.83 -11.51 18.84
C ASN A 29 -24.50 -11.61 17.47
N SER A 30 -25.45 -10.71 17.22
CA SER A 30 -26.02 -10.57 15.88
C SER A 30 -25.01 -9.97 14.90
N PRO A 31 -24.99 -10.41 13.62
CA PRO A 31 -24.17 -9.79 12.59
C PRO A 31 -24.43 -8.28 12.50
N PRO A 32 -23.39 -7.43 12.50
CA PRO A 32 -23.56 -5.98 12.42
C PRO A 32 -24.03 -5.55 11.02
N LEU A 33 -24.78 -4.45 10.91
CA LEU A 33 -25.18 -3.90 9.61
C LEU A 33 -24.02 -3.20 8.90
N LEU A 34 -23.88 -3.43 7.60
CA LEU A 34 -22.88 -2.75 6.75
C LEU A 34 -23.41 -1.39 6.27
N ASN A 35 -23.55 -0.44 7.20
CA ASN A 35 -24.22 0.83 6.96
C ASN A 35 -23.32 2.08 6.97
N THR A 36 -22.01 1.92 7.19
CA THR A 36 -21.02 3.01 7.11
C THR A 36 -19.96 2.74 6.05
N GLU A 37 -19.35 3.81 5.54
CA GLU A 37 -18.28 3.70 4.55
C GLU A 37 -17.03 3.02 5.15
N GLU A 38 -16.76 3.26 6.44
CA GLU A 38 -15.64 2.65 7.17
C GLU A 38 -15.80 1.13 7.27
N LEU A 39 -17.00 0.63 7.59
CA LEU A 39 -17.27 -0.81 7.64
C LEU A 39 -17.15 -1.45 6.25
N ILE A 40 -17.64 -0.77 5.21
CA ILE A 40 -17.49 -1.25 3.83
C ILE A 40 -16.01 -1.32 3.46
N LYS A 41 -15.21 -0.29 3.76
CA LYS A 41 -13.75 -0.27 3.55
C LYS A 41 -13.06 -1.43 4.26
N GLU A 42 -13.42 -1.68 5.51
CA GLU A 42 -12.87 -2.80 6.29
C GLU A 42 -13.17 -4.15 5.62
N LYS A 43 -14.42 -4.37 5.18
CA LYS A 43 -14.80 -5.62 4.50
C LYS A 43 -14.16 -5.77 3.12
N CYS A 44 -13.95 -4.68 2.38
CA CYS A 44 -13.19 -4.73 1.13
C CYS A 44 -11.74 -5.14 1.39
N GLY A 45 -11.07 -4.52 2.37
CA GLY A 45 -9.70 -4.91 2.74
C GLY A 45 -9.59 -6.35 3.24
N MET A 46 -10.64 -6.86 3.91
CA MET A 46 -10.73 -8.26 4.29
C MET A 46 -10.79 -9.18 3.06
N LEU A 47 -11.66 -8.88 2.07
CA LEU A 47 -11.76 -9.65 0.83
C LEU A 47 -10.45 -9.63 0.03
N ASP A 48 -9.82 -8.46 -0.08
CA ASP A 48 -8.51 -8.33 -0.72
C ASP A 48 -7.48 -9.23 -0.03
N SER A 49 -7.46 -9.25 1.30
CA SER A 49 -6.55 -10.11 2.06
C SER A 49 -6.82 -11.61 1.85
N LEU A 50 -8.10 -12.01 1.74
CA LEU A 50 -8.46 -13.39 1.44
C LEU A 50 -7.98 -13.82 0.04
N LEU A 51 -8.10 -12.94 -0.95
CA LEU A 51 -7.59 -13.18 -2.30
C LEU A 51 -6.07 -13.31 -2.32
N GLU A 52 -5.36 -12.47 -1.56
CA GLU A 52 -3.89 -12.57 -1.44
C GLU A 52 -3.46 -13.86 -0.73
N ILE A 53 -4.19 -14.30 0.31
CA ILE A 53 -3.93 -15.58 0.97
C ILE A 53 -4.12 -16.74 -0.01
N GLN A 54 -5.18 -16.72 -0.82
CA GLN A 54 -5.39 -17.72 -1.86
C GLN A 54 -4.22 -17.76 -2.84
N VAL A 55 -3.80 -16.60 -3.34
CA VAL A 55 -2.64 -16.48 -4.23
C VAL A 55 -1.37 -17.04 -3.57
N ALA A 56 -1.10 -16.67 -2.32
CA ALA A 56 0.05 -17.18 -1.59
C ALA A 56 -0.02 -18.71 -1.44
N TYR A 57 -1.21 -19.26 -1.21
CA TYR A 57 -1.41 -20.70 -1.14
C TYR A 57 -1.19 -21.39 -2.49
N GLU A 58 -1.62 -20.80 -3.60
CA GLU A 58 -1.35 -21.29 -4.95
C GLU A 58 0.17 -21.29 -5.26
N VAL A 59 0.88 -20.24 -4.85
CA VAL A 59 2.34 -20.17 -4.93
C VAL A 59 3.01 -21.26 -4.08
N ILE A 60 2.47 -21.58 -2.90
CA ILE A 60 3.01 -22.60 -1.98
C ILE A 60 2.63 -24.04 -2.38
N LYS A 61 1.52 -24.26 -3.08
CA LYS A 61 0.98 -25.60 -3.38
C LYS A 61 1.50 -26.23 -4.67
N ASP A 62 2.33 -25.54 -5.46
CA ASP A 62 2.83 -26.08 -6.73
C ASP A 62 3.87 -27.22 -6.53
N GLU A 63 3.41 -28.36 -6.01
CA GLU A 63 4.16 -29.54 -5.54
C GLU A 63 4.47 -30.57 -6.65
N HIS A 64 4.58 -30.16 -7.92
CA HIS A 64 4.70 -31.12 -9.04
C HIS A 64 6.11 -31.37 -9.57
N SER A 65 7.16 -31.13 -8.78
CA SER A 65 8.49 -31.60 -9.13
C SER A 65 8.96 -32.70 -8.17
N ASN A 66 9.15 -33.92 -8.67
CA ASN A 66 9.76 -35.05 -7.94
C ASN A 66 11.21 -34.77 -7.46
N THR A 67 11.70 -33.53 -7.62
CA THR A 67 13.01 -33.02 -7.22
C THR A 67 12.96 -32.20 -5.92
N ASP A 68 11.78 -31.86 -5.39
CA ASP A 68 11.64 -31.01 -4.20
C ASP A 68 11.91 -31.73 -2.86
N THR A 69 12.06 -33.05 -2.83
CA THR A 69 12.26 -33.81 -1.58
C THR A 69 13.65 -33.64 -0.94
N GLU A 70 14.64 -33.13 -1.67
CA GLU A 70 16.02 -32.93 -1.17
C GLU A 70 16.37 -31.46 -0.88
N ARG A 71 15.44 -30.51 -1.11
CA ARG A 71 15.70 -29.07 -1.02
C ARG A 71 15.08 -28.47 0.25
N ASP A 72 15.67 -27.38 0.74
CA ASP A 72 15.12 -26.65 1.88
C ASP A 72 13.76 -26.01 1.49
N PRO A 73 12.68 -26.20 2.27
CA PRO A 73 11.38 -25.59 1.99
C PRO A 73 11.40 -24.06 1.87
N VAL A 74 12.29 -23.39 2.60
CA VAL A 74 12.46 -21.92 2.53
C VAL A 74 12.97 -21.51 1.15
N ASP A 75 13.93 -22.24 0.61
CA ASP A 75 14.48 -21.97 -0.73
C ASP A 75 13.41 -22.17 -1.81
N ILE A 76 12.62 -23.24 -1.69
CA ILE A 76 11.50 -23.51 -2.60
C ILE A 76 10.50 -22.35 -2.56
N HIS A 77 10.06 -21.91 -1.39
CA HIS A 77 9.12 -20.79 -1.28
C HIS A 77 9.70 -19.48 -1.79
N TYR A 78 10.98 -19.21 -1.50
CA TYR A 78 11.68 -18.03 -2.00
C TYR A 78 11.74 -17.98 -3.53
N GLU A 79 12.08 -19.09 -4.19
CA GLU A 79 12.11 -19.17 -5.66
C GLU A 79 10.74 -18.95 -6.28
N ARG A 80 9.68 -19.48 -5.65
CA ARG A 80 8.31 -19.33 -6.15
C ARG A 80 7.77 -17.91 -6.02
N LEU A 81 8.34 -17.09 -5.12
CA LEU A 81 8.06 -15.65 -5.10
C LEU A 81 8.59 -14.92 -6.35
N LYS A 82 9.51 -15.51 -7.13
CA LYS A 82 10.07 -14.89 -8.34
C LYS A 82 10.50 -13.43 -8.10
N CYS A 83 11.07 -13.20 -6.92
CA CYS A 83 11.43 -11.88 -6.44
C CYS A 83 12.76 -12.00 -5.71
N LYS A 84 13.81 -11.48 -6.35
CA LYS A 84 15.16 -11.52 -5.77
C LYS A 84 15.21 -10.58 -4.58
N MET A 85 15.74 -11.08 -3.46
CA MET A 85 15.86 -10.32 -2.21
C MET A 85 17.31 -10.26 -1.74
N GLU A 86 17.78 -9.08 -1.39
CA GLU A 86 19.13 -8.86 -0.86
C GLU A 86 19.07 -8.00 0.40
N THR A 87 19.65 -8.49 1.50
CA THR A 87 19.69 -7.73 2.76
C THR A 87 20.61 -6.52 2.64
N VAL A 88 20.17 -5.39 3.21
CA VAL A 88 20.95 -4.16 3.26
C VAL A 88 21.59 -4.04 4.64
N SER A 89 22.91 -3.88 4.67
CA SER A 89 23.64 -3.74 5.93
C SER A 89 23.16 -2.51 6.73
N PRO A 90 22.88 -2.65 8.05
CA PRO A 90 22.52 -1.53 8.92
C PRO A 90 23.57 -0.41 9.00
N LYS A 91 24.83 -0.71 8.65
CA LYS A 91 25.94 0.26 8.63
C LYS A 91 26.05 1.04 7.32
N SER A 92 25.27 0.68 6.30
CA SER A 92 25.35 1.32 4.98
C SER A 92 24.71 2.71 4.95
N SER A 93 25.17 3.56 4.03
CA SER A 93 24.55 4.87 3.76
C SER A 93 23.11 4.74 3.27
N GLU A 94 22.81 3.69 2.52
CA GLU A 94 21.48 3.37 2.02
C GLU A 94 20.51 3.06 3.15
N PHE A 95 20.87 2.19 4.10
CA PHE A 95 20.05 1.90 5.27
C PHE A 95 19.79 3.18 6.08
N ASN A 96 20.83 3.98 6.31
CA ASN A 96 20.69 5.25 7.04
C ASN A 96 19.79 6.24 6.31
N THR A 97 19.84 6.30 4.98
CA THR A 97 18.96 7.17 4.18
C THR A 97 17.49 6.78 4.36
N ILE A 98 17.18 5.49 4.28
CA ILE A 98 15.80 4.99 4.47
C ILE A 98 15.35 5.14 5.93
N LYS A 99 16.24 4.91 6.90
CA LYS A 99 15.98 5.15 8.32
C LYS A 99 15.64 6.62 8.59
N THR A 100 16.38 7.55 8.00
CA THR A 100 16.07 8.99 8.09
C THR A 100 14.76 9.32 7.39
N TYR A 101 14.48 8.73 6.23
CA TYR A 101 13.22 8.95 5.53
C TYR A 101 12.02 8.50 6.37
N LEU A 102 12.11 7.32 6.99
CA LEU A 102 11.11 6.79 7.92
C LEU A 102 10.93 7.73 9.13
N ALA A 103 12.02 8.14 9.78
CA ALA A 103 11.94 9.01 10.96
C ALA A 103 11.34 10.39 10.65
N ASN A 104 11.74 11.01 9.53
CA ASN A 104 11.33 12.38 9.20
C ASN A 104 9.88 12.47 8.69
N THR A 105 9.31 11.39 8.16
CA THR A 105 7.99 11.42 7.51
C THR A 105 6.90 10.75 8.34
N HIS A 106 7.11 10.68 9.65
CA HIS A 106 6.07 10.29 10.59
C HIS A 106 5.12 11.47 10.85
N GLY A 107 3.87 11.32 10.41
CA GLY A 107 2.82 12.33 10.58
C GLY A 107 2.47 12.59 12.04
N LYS A 108 2.37 13.87 12.43
CA LYS A 108 2.13 14.32 13.81
C LYS A 108 0.80 13.85 14.39
N THR A 109 -0.20 13.59 13.54
CA THR A 109 -1.52 13.10 13.96
C THR A 109 -1.55 11.60 14.23
N HIS A 110 -0.50 10.86 13.87
CA HIS A 110 -0.37 9.42 14.12
C HIS A 110 0.53 9.18 15.34
N ASN A 111 0.10 9.70 16.48
CA ASN A 111 0.86 9.80 17.72
C ASN A 111 0.47 8.73 18.76
N TRP A 112 0.12 7.53 18.30
CA TRP A 112 -0.13 6.36 19.16
C TRP A 112 0.92 5.25 18.99
N TYR A 113 1.85 5.39 18.03
CA TYR A 113 3.03 4.54 17.88
C TYR A 113 4.21 5.33 17.32
N ASN A 114 5.41 4.80 17.53
CA ASN A 114 6.61 5.13 16.77
C ASN A 114 7.01 3.95 15.89
N LEU A 115 7.72 4.24 14.80
CA LEU A 115 8.24 3.21 13.90
C LEU A 115 9.74 3.06 14.06
N GLU A 116 10.20 1.81 14.15
CA GLU A 116 11.60 1.45 14.10
C GLU A 116 11.87 0.61 12.85
N LEU A 117 12.88 1.00 12.07
CA LEU A 117 13.36 0.18 10.96
C LEU A 117 14.21 -0.97 11.50
N VAL A 118 13.70 -2.20 11.39
CA VAL A 118 14.39 -3.41 11.86
C VAL A 118 15.26 -3.99 10.75
N ASP A 119 14.68 -4.28 9.59
CA ASP A 119 15.41 -4.77 8.42
C ASP A 119 15.04 -4.01 7.16
N LEU A 120 16.00 -3.93 6.25
CA LEU A 120 15.84 -3.37 4.92
C LEU A 120 16.35 -4.39 3.91
N ILE A 121 15.50 -4.73 2.95
CA ILE A 121 15.77 -5.74 1.93
C ILE A 121 15.53 -5.09 0.58
N ARG A 122 16.52 -5.10 -0.31
CA ARG A 122 16.31 -4.75 -1.72
C ARG A 122 15.52 -5.85 -2.38
N VAL A 123 14.50 -5.46 -3.15
CA VAL A 123 13.67 -6.39 -3.90
C VAL A 123 13.78 -6.11 -5.40
N GLU A 124 13.88 -7.16 -6.20
CA GLU A 124 13.81 -7.10 -7.65
C GLU A 124 12.87 -8.20 -8.15
N ARG A 125 11.62 -7.83 -8.44
CA ARG A 125 10.62 -8.76 -8.94
C ARG A 125 10.84 -9.07 -10.42
N GLU A 126 10.70 -10.34 -10.78
CA GLU A 126 10.92 -10.80 -12.15
C GLU A 126 10.05 -10.04 -13.17
N GLY A 127 10.69 -9.50 -14.21
CA GLY A 127 10.05 -8.79 -15.31
C GLY A 127 9.58 -7.36 -15.00
N GLU A 128 9.52 -6.95 -13.73
CA GLU A 128 9.01 -5.63 -13.33
C GLU A 128 9.85 -4.49 -13.91
N LYS A 129 11.18 -4.57 -13.76
CA LYS A 129 12.14 -3.60 -14.31
C LYS A 129 12.02 -3.42 -15.83
N LYS A 130 11.65 -4.49 -16.56
CA LYS A 130 11.47 -4.45 -18.02
C LYS A 130 10.19 -3.73 -18.43
N LYS A 131 9.13 -3.86 -17.64
CA LYS A 131 7.82 -3.21 -17.89
C LYS A 131 7.77 -1.77 -17.38
N PHE A 132 8.59 -1.46 -16.37
CA PHE A 132 8.59 -0.18 -15.69
C PHE A 132 8.70 1.01 -16.65
N LYS A 133 7.69 1.88 -16.65
CA LYS A 133 7.55 3.05 -17.51
C LYS A 133 8.37 4.24 -17.00
N ALA A 134 9.68 4.04 -16.80
CA ALA A 134 10.59 5.07 -16.30
C ALA A 134 10.58 6.37 -17.13
N HIS A 135 10.29 6.26 -18.43
CA HIS A 135 10.21 7.38 -19.37
C HIS A 135 9.06 8.36 -19.08
N VAL A 136 8.05 7.96 -18.30
CA VAL A 136 6.97 8.84 -17.82
C VAL A 136 7.54 9.97 -16.94
N GLY A 137 8.67 9.73 -16.26
CA GLY A 137 9.37 10.74 -15.47
C GLY A 137 8.70 11.07 -14.13
N ASN A 138 9.18 12.13 -13.46
CA ASN A 138 8.77 12.52 -12.09
C ASN A 138 8.73 11.31 -11.14
N ARG A 139 9.82 10.55 -11.15
CA ARG A 139 9.96 9.32 -10.37
C ARG A 139 10.20 9.61 -8.91
N ARG A 140 9.36 9.07 -8.03
CA ARG A 140 9.47 9.24 -6.58
C ARG A 140 9.51 7.89 -5.89
N LEU A 141 10.35 7.78 -4.88
CA LEU A 141 10.34 6.64 -3.96
C LEU A 141 9.26 6.90 -2.90
N LEU A 142 8.17 6.11 -2.92
CA LEU A 142 6.99 6.34 -2.08
C LEU A 142 6.64 5.10 -1.24
N TRP A 143 6.00 5.35 -0.11
CA TRP A 143 5.57 4.32 0.83
C TRP A 143 4.30 3.62 0.37
N HIS A 144 4.24 2.31 0.58
CA HIS A 144 3.04 1.51 0.49
C HIS A 144 2.97 0.55 1.69
N GLY A 145 1.84 0.52 2.37
CA GLY A 145 1.59 -0.38 3.49
C GLY A 145 0.42 -1.30 3.19
N SER A 146 0.52 -2.54 3.67
CA SER A 146 -0.50 -3.57 3.52
C SER A 146 -0.35 -4.57 4.66
N ARG A 147 -1.37 -5.39 4.92
CA ARG A 147 -1.28 -6.48 5.90
C ARG A 147 -0.19 -7.46 5.51
N THR A 148 0.53 -8.00 6.50
CA THR A 148 1.62 -8.98 6.29
C THR A 148 1.18 -10.18 5.47
N THR A 149 -0.06 -10.64 5.63
CA THR A 149 -0.66 -11.74 4.86
C THR A 149 -0.64 -11.53 3.35
N ASN A 150 -0.59 -10.27 2.91
CA ASN A 150 -0.70 -9.92 1.50
C ASN A 150 0.65 -9.94 0.77
N PHE A 151 1.77 -9.96 1.50
CA PHE A 151 3.10 -9.82 0.90
C PHE A 151 3.51 -11.03 0.06
N GLY A 152 3.01 -12.23 0.35
CA GLY A 152 3.25 -13.39 -0.52
C GLY A 152 2.73 -13.17 -1.95
N GLY A 153 1.51 -12.64 -2.08
CA GLY A 153 0.94 -12.30 -3.38
C GLY A 153 1.53 -11.04 -4.00
N ILE A 154 1.78 -9.98 -3.21
CA ILE A 154 2.42 -8.75 -3.71
C ILE A 154 3.83 -9.02 -4.25
N LEU A 155 4.65 -9.81 -3.54
CA LEU A 155 6.02 -10.10 -3.99
C LEU A 155 6.05 -10.99 -5.23
N SER A 156 5.10 -11.93 -5.36
CA SER A 156 5.02 -12.85 -6.50
C SER A 156 4.37 -12.24 -7.74
N GLN A 157 3.30 -11.46 -7.58
CA GLN A 157 2.49 -10.94 -8.69
C GLN A 157 2.64 -9.44 -8.92
N GLY A 158 3.23 -8.71 -7.96
CA GLY A 158 3.28 -7.25 -7.94
C GLY A 158 2.03 -6.61 -7.33
N LEU A 159 2.07 -5.29 -7.20
CA LEU A 159 0.89 -4.51 -6.77
C LEU A 159 -0.17 -4.51 -7.87
N ARG A 160 -1.43 -4.72 -7.50
CA ARG A 160 -2.56 -4.86 -8.43
C ARG A 160 -3.58 -3.75 -8.21
N ILE A 161 -4.25 -3.35 -9.29
CA ILE A 161 -5.42 -2.48 -9.21
C ILE A 161 -6.62 -3.36 -8.85
N ALA A 162 -7.44 -2.88 -7.92
CA ALA A 162 -8.65 -3.57 -7.50
C ALA A 162 -9.53 -3.96 -8.71
N PRO A 163 -10.11 -5.16 -8.73
CA PRO A 163 -10.83 -5.66 -9.89
C PRO A 163 -12.14 -4.90 -10.14
N PRO A 164 -12.72 -4.93 -11.36
CA PRO A 164 -13.92 -4.17 -11.73
C PRO A 164 -15.13 -4.38 -10.81
N GLU A 165 -15.29 -5.59 -10.27
CA GLU A 165 -16.36 -6.01 -9.37
C GLU A 165 -16.23 -5.48 -7.94
N ALA A 166 -15.02 -5.12 -7.49
CA ALA A 166 -14.85 -4.51 -6.17
C ALA A 166 -15.65 -3.19 -6.07
N PRO A 167 -16.29 -2.87 -4.94
CA PRO A 167 -16.99 -1.61 -4.81
C PRO A 167 -15.99 -0.44 -4.92
N VAL A 168 -16.40 0.65 -5.58
CA VAL A 168 -15.59 1.89 -5.61
C VAL A 168 -15.59 2.62 -4.27
N THR A 169 -16.62 2.36 -3.46
CA THR A 169 -16.76 2.83 -2.08
C THR A 169 -15.58 2.33 -1.27
N GLY A 170 -14.66 3.24 -0.95
CA GLY A 170 -13.41 2.90 -0.28
C GLY A 170 -12.18 3.57 -0.87
N TYR A 171 -12.22 3.87 -2.16
CA TYR A 171 -11.12 4.45 -2.91
C TYR A 171 -11.36 5.93 -3.16
N MET A 172 -10.76 6.83 -2.37
CA MET A 172 -11.00 8.29 -2.44
C MET A 172 -10.76 8.89 -3.84
N PHE A 173 -9.91 8.26 -4.64
CA PHE A 173 -9.58 8.67 -6.00
C PHE A 173 -9.84 7.57 -7.05
N GLY A 174 -10.75 6.64 -6.76
CA GLY A 174 -11.06 5.51 -7.64
C GLY A 174 -10.00 4.41 -7.62
N LYS A 175 -10.20 3.36 -8.43
CA LYS A 175 -9.40 2.14 -8.39
C LYS A 175 -8.04 2.35 -9.05
N GLY A 176 -7.02 2.48 -8.22
CA GLY A 176 -5.61 2.58 -8.61
C GLY A 176 -4.73 2.03 -7.49
N VAL A 177 -3.42 2.10 -7.66
CA VAL A 177 -2.46 1.75 -6.60
C VAL A 177 -2.08 3.01 -5.84
N TYR A 178 -2.28 2.98 -4.52
CA TYR A 178 -2.11 4.12 -3.62
C TYR A 178 -0.76 4.09 -2.92
N PHE A 179 -0.14 5.26 -2.86
CA PHE A 179 1.13 5.51 -2.20
C PHE A 179 1.05 6.77 -1.35
N ALA A 180 1.94 6.87 -0.34
CA ALA A 180 2.09 8.08 0.46
C ALA A 180 3.55 8.54 0.50
N ASP A 181 3.76 9.83 0.67
CA ASP A 181 5.07 10.42 0.98
C ASP A 181 5.36 10.45 2.50
N MET A 182 4.32 10.21 3.32
CA MET A 182 4.37 10.07 4.77
C MET A 182 4.31 8.60 5.20
N VAL A 183 5.32 8.11 5.92
CA VAL A 183 5.42 6.70 6.30
C VAL A 183 4.25 6.26 7.18
N SER A 184 3.87 7.05 8.18
CA SER A 184 2.83 6.64 9.14
C SER A 184 1.44 6.55 8.51
N LYS A 185 1.19 7.29 7.42
CA LYS A 185 -0.04 7.13 6.64
C LYS A 185 -0.11 5.76 5.99
N SER A 186 0.99 5.30 5.39
CA SER A 186 1.06 3.95 4.83
C SER A 186 1.08 2.87 5.92
N ALA A 187 1.78 3.12 7.03
CA ALA A 187 1.91 2.17 8.13
C ALA A 187 0.55 1.81 8.78
N ASN A 188 -0.42 2.73 8.80
CA ASN A 188 -1.77 2.43 9.27
C ASN A 188 -2.48 1.33 8.45
N TYR A 189 -2.08 1.11 7.19
CA TYR A 189 -2.60 0.02 6.35
C TYR A 189 -1.94 -1.33 6.65
N CYS A 190 -0.92 -1.38 7.50
CA CYS A 190 -0.33 -2.63 7.94
C CYS A 190 -1.20 -3.38 8.96
N TRP A 191 -2.12 -2.68 9.65
CA TRP A 191 -2.95 -3.24 10.73
C TRP A 191 -2.13 -3.92 11.85
N ALA A 192 -0.93 -3.42 12.12
CA ALA A 192 -0.08 -3.90 13.19
C ALA A 192 -0.39 -3.20 14.52
N GLY A 193 -0.37 -3.96 15.62
CA GLY A 193 -0.48 -3.43 16.96
C GLY A 193 0.87 -2.96 17.50
N VAL A 194 0.85 -2.31 18.66
CA VAL A 194 2.09 -1.95 19.35
C VAL A 194 2.76 -3.22 19.88
N GLY A 195 4.08 -3.34 19.64
CA GLY A 195 4.86 -4.54 19.91
C GLY A 195 5.02 -5.46 18.69
N ASP A 196 4.21 -5.26 17.65
CA ASP A 196 4.25 -6.09 16.44
C ASP A 196 5.28 -5.59 15.42
N ASP A 197 5.83 -6.53 14.67
CA ASP A 197 6.54 -6.25 13.42
C ASP A 197 5.55 -6.28 12.25
N ALA A 198 5.72 -5.35 11.31
CA ALA A 198 4.99 -5.32 10.06
C ALA A 198 5.93 -5.24 8.86
N LEU A 199 5.38 -5.53 7.68
CA LEU A 199 6.05 -5.33 6.41
C LEU A 199 5.53 -4.06 5.72
N MET A 200 6.44 -3.32 5.11
CA MET A 200 6.14 -2.15 4.27
C MET A 200 6.97 -2.18 2.99
N LEU A 201 6.50 -1.48 1.96
CA LEU A 201 7.22 -1.31 0.70
C LEU A 201 7.64 0.14 0.49
N LEU A 202 8.80 0.30 -0.14
CA LEU A 202 9.14 1.49 -0.91
C LEU A 202 9.19 1.13 -2.39
N CYS A 203 8.43 1.87 -3.19
CA CYS A 203 8.35 1.67 -4.63
C CYS A 203 8.84 2.92 -5.36
N ASP A 204 9.57 2.72 -6.45
CA ASP A 204 9.86 3.74 -7.44
C ASP A 204 8.62 3.91 -8.33
N VAL A 205 7.94 5.05 -8.16
CA VAL A 205 6.68 5.35 -8.82
C VAL A 205 6.91 6.44 -9.85
N ALA A 206 6.68 6.12 -11.14
CA ALA A 206 6.77 7.08 -12.23
C ALA A 206 5.47 7.90 -12.32
N LEU A 207 5.42 9.01 -11.60
CA LEU A 207 4.20 9.82 -11.47
C LEU A 207 3.88 10.66 -12.71
N GLY A 208 4.89 10.97 -13.52
CA GLY A 208 4.74 11.83 -14.70
C GLY A 208 4.06 13.17 -14.38
N LYS A 209 3.13 13.56 -15.24
CA LYS A 209 2.31 14.75 -15.05
C LYS A 209 1.16 14.44 -14.08
N ILE A 210 1.26 15.02 -12.89
CA ILE A 210 0.33 14.80 -11.78
C ILE A 210 -0.94 15.66 -11.95
N LYS A 211 -2.12 15.05 -11.77
CA LYS A 211 -3.40 15.73 -11.60
C LYS A 211 -3.64 16.04 -10.11
N PRO A 212 -3.62 17.32 -9.69
CA PRO A 212 -3.89 17.67 -8.30
C PRO A 212 -5.39 17.58 -7.98
N GLU A 213 -5.72 17.00 -6.83
CA GLU A 213 -7.10 16.93 -6.32
C GLU A 213 -7.17 17.33 -4.84
N ALA A 214 -8.00 18.33 -4.53
CA ALA A 214 -8.17 18.82 -3.15
C ALA A 214 -9.26 18.06 -2.38
N ASN A 215 -10.15 17.37 -3.09
CA ASN A 215 -11.29 16.63 -2.55
C ASN A 215 -11.37 15.25 -3.21
N ALA A 216 -11.97 14.28 -2.52
CA ALA A 216 -12.22 12.94 -3.05
C ALA A 216 -12.99 13.01 -4.37
N THR A 217 -12.40 12.44 -5.42
CA THR A 217 -12.91 12.50 -6.80
C THR A 217 -12.59 11.19 -7.51
N MET A 218 -13.62 10.48 -7.99
CA MET A 218 -13.43 9.19 -8.65
C MET A 218 -12.69 9.35 -9.97
N HIS A 219 -11.54 8.68 -10.08
CA HIS A 219 -10.74 8.63 -11.30
C HIS A 219 -10.49 7.19 -11.76
N SER A 220 -10.11 7.09 -13.02
CA SER A 220 -9.59 5.89 -13.68
C SER A 220 -8.59 6.32 -14.74
N LEU A 221 -7.85 5.37 -15.33
CA LEU A 221 -6.91 5.65 -16.41
C LEU A 221 -7.55 6.46 -17.56
N ASN A 222 -8.83 6.21 -17.85
CA ASN A 222 -9.55 6.89 -18.93
C ASN A 222 -10.03 8.31 -18.60
N THR A 223 -10.16 8.66 -17.31
CA THR A 223 -10.68 9.97 -16.88
C THR A 223 -9.58 11.00 -16.66
N ILE A 224 -8.34 10.58 -16.41
CA ILE A 224 -7.20 11.46 -16.15
C ILE A 224 -6.47 11.90 -17.43
N LYS A 225 -7.19 12.09 -18.54
CA LYS A 225 -6.60 12.43 -19.85
C LYS A 225 -5.64 13.62 -19.76
N GLY A 226 -4.43 13.44 -20.29
CA GLY A 226 -3.38 14.46 -20.25
C GLY A 226 -2.62 14.55 -18.94
N TYR A 227 -2.80 13.57 -18.04
CA TYR A 227 -2.08 13.33 -16.80
C TYR A 227 -1.72 11.84 -16.71
N ASP A 228 -0.72 11.52 -15.90
CA ASP A 228 -0.21 10.15 -15.72
C ASP A 228 -0.50 9.59 -14.31
N SER A 229 -0.86 10.46 -13.36
CA SER A 229 -1.20 10.09 -11.99
C SER A 229 -2.09 11.14 -11.34
N VAL A 230 -2.66 10.81 -10.18
CA VAL A 230 -3.41 11.73 -9.32
C VAL A 230 -2.65 11.95 -8.03
N GLN A 231 -2.64 13.20 -7.54
CA GLN A 231 -2.19 13.53 -6.19
C GLN A 231 -3.37 14.09 -5.40
N GLY A 232 -3.80 13.36 -4.38
CA GLY A 232 -4.62 13.90 -3.32
C GLY A 232 -3.77 14.89 -2.50
N ILE A 233 -4.14 16.16 -2.51
CA ILE A 233 -3.40 17.22 -1.82
C ILE A 233 -3.72 17.14 -0.32
N GLY A 234 -2.67 16.99 0.49
CA GLY A 234 -2.75 17.04 1.94
C GLY A 234 -2.40 18.40 2.54
N GLN A 235 -2.89 18.64 3.75
CA GLN A 235 -2.52 19.81 4.56
C GLN A 235 -1.05 19.76 4.99
N THR A 236 -0.48 18.57 5.17
CA THR A 236 0.92 18.35 5.52
C THR A 236 1.66 17.54 4.46
N GLU A 237 2.89 17.95 4.13
CA GLU A 237 3.79 17.22 3.24
C GLU A 237 5.25 17.24 3.76
N PRO A 238 6.12 16.31 3.34
CA PRO A 238 7.55 16.44 3.60
C PRO A 238 8.11 17.72 2.99
N ASN A 239 8.98 18.44 3.70
CA ASN A 239 9.56 19.70 3.20
C ASN A 239 10.15 19.52 1.78
N PRO A 240 9.60 20.20 0.75
CA PRO A 240 9.97 19.98 -0.63
C PRO A 240 11.41 20.40 -0.95
N ASN A 241 12.03 21.22 -0.10
CA ASN A 241 13.43 21.65 -0.24
C ASN A 241 14.45 20.61 0.25
N LYS A 242 13.99 19.51 0.87
CA LYS A 242 14.83 18.42 1.37
C LYS A 242 14.58 17.17 0.54
N LEU A 243 15.24 17.12 -0.61
CA LEU A 243 15.18 16.00 -1.55
C LEU A 243 16.55 15.33 -1.69
N VAL A 244 16.54 14.01 -1.80
CA VAL A 244 17.73 13.22 -2.17
C VAL A 244 17.42 12.46 -3.45
N LYS A 245 18.37 12.45 -4.38
CA LYS A 245 18.28 11.64 -5.59
C LYS A 245 18.88 10.27 -5.33
N THR A 246 18.18 9.21 -5.72
CA THR A 246 18.70 7.85 -5.70
C THR A 246 19.64 7.65 -6.90
N LEU A 247 20.52 6.65 -6.82
CA LEU A 247 21.40 6.27 -7.94
C LEU A 247 20.61 5.86 -9.18
N ASP A 248 19.39 5.33 -8.98
CA ASP A 248 18.50 4.89 -10.04
C ASP A 248 17.68 6.01 -10.69
N GLY A 249 17.81 7.25 -10.20
CA GLY A 249 17.19 8.45 -10.77
C GLY A 249 15.82 8.84 -10.22
N SER A 250 15.32 8.16 -9.17
CA SER A 250 14.14 8.60 -8.42
C SER A 250 14.49 9.61 -7.33
N THR A 251 13.50 10.36 -6.85
CA THR A 251 13.66 11.30 -5.73
C THR A 251 13.04 10.76 -4.45
N ILE A 252 13.69 11.04 -3.32
CA ILE A 252 13.17 10.79 -1.98
C ILE A 252 12.90 12.15 -1.33
N HIS A 253 11.65 12.39 -0.97
CA HIS A 253 11.20 13.61 -0.29
C HIS A 253 11.20 13.36 1.22
N MET A 254 12.39 13.43 1.84
CA MET A 254 12.61 13.04 3.24
C MET A 254 12.66 14.22 4.22
N GLY A 255 12.15 15.38 3.82
CA GLY A 255 12.07 16.54 4.69
C GLY A 255 11.16 16.31 5.88
N ASN A 256 11.44 16.97 7.00
CA ASN A 256 10.49 17.03 8.11
C ASN A 256 9.15 17.61 7.64
N PRO A 257 8.02 17.23 8.26
CA PRO A 257 6.70 17.58 7.76
C PRO A 257 6.44 19.08 7.92
N VAL A 258 5.90 19.71 6.88
CA VAL A 258 5.54 21.13 6.84
C VAL A 258 4.08 21.29 6.41
N ASP A 259 3.46 22.38 6.85
CA ASP A 259 2.12 22.75 6.42
C ASP A 259 2.16 23.30 4.98
N THR A 260 1.25 22.84 4.13
CA THR A 260 1.10 23.31 2.76
C THR A 260 0.31 24.61 2.66
N ASN A 261 -0.38 25.02 3.73
CA ASN A 261 -1.34 26.12 3.81
C ASN A 261 -2.47 26.02 2.76
N LYS A 262 -2.80 24.79 2.32
CA LYS A 262 -3.85 24.54 1.33
C LYS A 262 -5.14 24.14 2.02
N ASN A 263 -6.26 24.75 1.62
CA ASN A 263 -7.58 24.35 2.08
C ASN A 263 -8.01 23.05 1.36
N CYS A 264 -7.77 21.91 1.99
CA CYS A 264 -8.03 20.57 1.45
C CYS A 264 -8.50 19.62 2.55
N SER A 265 -9.20 18.54 2.16
CA SER A 265 -9.82 17.61 3.10
C SER A 265 -8.85 16.57 3.67
N LEU A 266 -7.72 16.33 3.00
CA LEU A 266 -6.74 15.32 3.42
C LEU A 266 -5.71 15.93 4.38
N LEU A 267 -5.33 15.19 5.43
CA LEU A 267 -4.26 15.60 6.33
C LEU A 267 -2.87 15.48 5.69
N TYR A 268 -2.66 14.45 4.87
CA TYR A 268 -1.40 14.17 4.19
C TYR A 268 -1.64 13.81 2.73
N ASN A 269 -0.63 13.97 1.89
CA ASN A 269 -0.72 13.63 0.47
C ASN A 269 -1.03 12.15 0.24
N GLU A 270 -1.58 11.87 -0.95
CA GLU A 270 -1.73 10.55 -1.53
C GLU A 270 -1.33 10.62 -3.00
N PHE A 271 -0.66 9.59 -3.50
CA PHE A 271 -0.30 9.47 -4.91
C PHE A 271 -0.91 8.19 -5.47
N ILE A 272 -1.62 8.33 -6.59
CA ILE A 272 -2.37 7.23 -7.20
C ILE A 272 -1.95 7.10 -8.65
N VAL A 273 -1.57 5.88 -9.02
CA VAL A 273 -1.33 5.48 -10.41
C VAL A 273 -2.38 4.47 -10.84
N TYR A 274 -2.80 4.55 -12.10
CA TYR A 274 -3.85 3.71 -12.68
C TYR A 274 -3.30 2.71 -13.70
N ASP A 275 -1.97 2.54 -13.69
CA ASP A 275 -1.23 1.57 -14.48
C ASP A 275 -0.12 0.98 -13.61
N VAL A 276 -0.13 -0.34 -13.47
CA VAL A 276 0.85 -1.06 -12.63
C VAL A 276 2.27 -0.98 -13.20
N ASP A 277 2.41 -0.75 -14.50
CA ASP A 277 3.73 -0.58 -15.13
C ASP A 277 4.38 0.77 -14.77
N GLN A 278 3.69 1.67 -14.07
CA GLN A 278 4.29 2.88 -13.46
C GLN A 278 4.97 2.60 -12.11
N ILE A 279 5.02 1.35 -11.66
CA ILE A 279 5.50 0.98 -10.33
C ILE A 279 6.64 -0.02 -10.47
N MET A 280 7.70 0.20 -9.70
CA MET A 280 8.75 -0.79 -9.49
C MET A 280 9.09 -0.87 -8.00
N MET A 281 8.92 -2.04 -7.39
CA MET A 281 9.29 -2.27 -6.00
C MET A 281 10.80 -2.16 -5.85
N ARG A 282 11.26 -1.51 -4.78
CA ARG A 282 12.69 -1.30 -4.53
C ARG A 282 13.13 -1.85 -3.19
N TYR A 283 12.33 -1.64 -2.15
CA TYR A 283 12.64 -2.11 -0.82
C TYR A 283 11.43 -2.75 -0.16
N LEU A 284 11.70 -3.87 0.51
CA LEU A 284 10.86 -4.45 1.55
C LEU A 284 11.47 -4.07 2.90
N LEU A 285 10.65 -3.55 3.80
CA LEU A 285 11.06 -3.12 5.13
C LEU A 285 10.35 -3.97 6.17
N ARG A 286 11.09 -4.50 7.15
CA ARG A 286 10.51 -4.96 8.40
C ARG A 286 10.56 -3.80 9.39
N VAL A 287 9.40 -3.33 9.81
CA VAL A 287 9.26 -2.20 10.74
C VAL A 287 8.59 -2.66 12.02
N ARG A 288 9.06 -2.16 13.17
CA ARG A 288 8.45 -2.44 14.47
C ARG A 288 7.62 -1.26 14.93
N PHE A 289 6.41 -1.55 15.40
CA PHE A 289 5.52 -0.56 16.01
C PHE A 289 5.83 -0.50 17.50
N ASN A 290 6.41 0.60 17.94
CA ASN A 290 6.81 0.82 19.31
C ASN A 290 5.83 1.76 20.03
N GLU A 291 5.68 1.57 21.34
CA GLU A 291 5.01 2.54 22.21
C GLU A 291 5.72 3.89 22.16
N ILE A 292 4.97 4.97 22.31
CA ILE A 292 5.54 6.30 22.47
C ILE A 292 6.01 6.43 23.90
N ARG A 293 7.32 6.56 24.08
CA ARG A 293 7.95 6.85 25.36
C ARG A 293 7.90 8.34 25.67
#